data_AF-A0A9P9YTY8-F1
#
_entry.id   AF-A0A9P9YTY8-F1
#
_cell.length_a   1.000
_cell.length_b   1.000
_cell.length_c   1.000
_cell.angle_alpha   90.00
_cell.angle_beta   90.00
_cell.angle_gamma   90.00
#
_symmetry.space_group_name_H-M   'P 1'
#
loop_
_entity.id
_entity.type
_entity.pdbx_description
1 polymer ?
#
loop_
_entity_poly.entity_id
_entity_poly.type
_entity_poly.pdbx_seq_one_letter_code
_entity_poly.pdbx_strand_id
1 'polypeptide(L)'
;MANRIAWAFIFALAALQSSFAAPPANRWQLQFEVTNELFQMITEALEELRNVFQLVIDEAELILPPNTKSLILTELKELVAAVDSLNFDDSLELSNLEEALEEMQSVMEIADSREFESEADEVVLQLFIQHGVDDLEKILELNLETTLKAIEMKVQNYLSTWSDSRLARNSDLVKQFKDFKNEEDVYEKLDKLSNFDLFN
;
A
#
# COMPACT_ATOMS: atom_id res chain seq x y z
N MET A 1 -8.49 4.15 -12.49
CA MET A 1 -8.43 4.78 -11.16
C MET A 1 -7.81 3.77 -10.21
N ALA A 2 -8.30 2.52 -10.18
CA ALA A 2 -7.63 1.31 -9.71
C ALA A 2 -6.08 1.28 -9.85
N ASN A 3 -5.57 1.53 -11.06
CA ASN A 3 -4.12 1.60 -11.33
C ASN A 3 -3.36 2.55 -10.36
N ARG A 4 -3.93 3.70 -9.97
CA ARG A 4 -3.27 4.67 -9.08
C ARG A 4 -3.10 4.17 -7.65
N ILE A 5 -4.01 3.34 -7.15
CA ILE A 5 -3.95 2.78 -5.80
C ILE A 5 -2.96 1.63 -5.75
N ALA A 6 -2.92 0.78 -6.77
CA ALA A 6 -1.85 -0.22 -6.93
C ALA A 6 -0.48 0.43 -6.90
N TRP A 7 -0.29 1.49 -7.69
CA TRP A 7 0.96 2.25 -7.71
C TRP A 7 1.27 2.86 -6.36
N ALA A 8 0.27 3.37 -5.62
CA ALA A 8 0.49 3.92 -4.28
C ALA A 8 1.03 2.87 -3.31
N PHE A 9 0.51 1.63 -3.33
CA PHE A 9 1.03 0.56 -2.50
C PHE A 9 2.45 0.13 -2.90
N ILE A 10 2.73 0.04 -4.19
CA ILE A 10 4.07 -0.24 -4.71
C ILE A 10 5.06 0.87 -4.31
N PHE A 11 4.65 2.14 -4.38
CA PHE A 11 5.49 3.27 -3.96
C PHE A 11 5.71 3.32 -2.44
N ALA A 12 4.68 2.99 -1.65
CA ALA A 12 4.81 2.85 -0.21
C ALA A 12 5.79 1.72 0.15
N LEU A 13 5.76 0.60 -0.58
CA LEU A 13 6.72 -0.50 -0.42
C LEU A 13 8.13 -0.09 -0.82
N ALA A 14 8.32 0.61 -1.94
CA ALA A 14 9.63 1.10 -2.35
C ALA A 14 10.22 2.08 -1.33
N ALA A 15 9.37 2.94 -0.74
CA ALA A 15 9.74 3.81 0.38
C ALA A 15 10.09 2.99 1.63
N LEU A 16 9.36 1.90 1.90
CA LEU A 16 9.64 0.99 2.99
C LEU A 16 11.00 0.27 2.81
N GLN A 17 11.24 -0.34 1.65
CA GLN A 17 12.49 -1.05 1.33
C GLN A 17 13.71 -0.11 1.37
N SER A 18 13.59 1.09 0.79
CA SER A 18 14.64 2.11 0.87
C SER A 18 14.90 2.56 2.30
N SER A 19 13.88 2.58 3.16
CA SER A 19 14.04 2.96 4.55
C SER A 19 14.82 1.95 5.40
N PHE A 20 14.92 0.69 4.98
CA PHE A 20 15.75 -0.32 5.63
C PHE A 20 17.22 -0.27 5.17
N ALA A 21 17.52 0.48 4.10
CA ALA A 21 18.90 0.77 3.71
C ALA A 21 19.52 1.77 4.71
N ALA A 22 20.76 1.50 5.12
CA ALA A 22 21.44 2.19 6.24
C ALA A 22 21.34 3.74 6.13
N PRO A 23 20.59 4.40 7.03
CA PRO A 23 20.42 5.85 7.08
C PRO A 23 21.71 6.62 7.32
N PRO A 24 21.78 7.89 6.86
CA PRO A 24 22.70 8.87 7.42
C PRO A 24 22.45 8.98 8.94
N ALA A 25 23.49 8.76 9.75
CA ALA A 25 23.46 8.51 11.20
C ALA A 25 22.68 9.49 12.12
N ASN A 26 22.10 10.59 11.61
CA ASN A 26 21.40 11.61 12.40
C ASN A 26 19.87 11.66 12.23
N ARG A 27 19.25 10.77 11.42
CA ARG A 27 17.80 10.82 11.11
C ARG A 27 17.03 9.52 11.40
N TRP A 28 17.69 8.51 11.96
CA TRP A 28 17.15 7.18 12.26
C TRP A 28 15.77 7.18 12.94
N GLN A 29 15.56 8.04 13.94
CA GLN A 29 14.27 8.07 14.65
C GLN A 29 13.12 8.49 13.73
N LEU A 30 13.31 9.55 12.94
CA LEU A 30 12.26 10.03 12.04
C LEU A 30 11.99 9.02 10.93
N GLN A 31 13.05 8.41 10.38
CA GLN A 31 12.91 7.38 9.37
C GLN A 31 12.15 6.16 9.91
N PHE A 32 12.53 5.62 11.06
CA PHE A 32 11.82 4.53 11.72
C PHE A 32 10.34 4.86 11.96
N GLU A 33 10.06 6.07 12.48
CA GLU A 33 8.70 6.50 12.75
C GLU A 33 7.85 6.64 11.49
N VAL A 34 8.42 7.06 10.35
CA VAL A 34 7.72 7.15 9.06
C VAL A 34 7.55 5.77 8.43
N THR A 35 8.59 4.93 8.44
CA THR A 35 8.53 3.54 7.97
C THR A 35 7.44 2.76 8.70
N ASN A 36 7.32 2.93 10.01
CA ASN A 36 6.30 2.24 10.79
C ASN A 36 4.88 2.66 10.36
N GLU A 37 4.63 3.94 10.08
CA GLU A 37 3.31 4.39 9.58
C GLU A 37 3.01 3.77 8.21
N LEU A 38 4.00 3.75 7.30
CA LEU A 38 3.83 3.13 5.98
C LEU A 38 3.59 1.61 6.09
N PHE A 39 4.30 0.93 6.99
CA PHE A 39 4.11 -0.50 7.24
C PHE A 39 2.69 -0.79 7.73
N GLN A 40 2.23 -0.06 8.75
CA GLN A 40 0.87 -0.25 9.29
C GLN A 40 -0.19 0.00 8.22
N MET A 41 -0.06 1.05 7.41
CA MET A 41 -0.97 1.34 6.31
C MET A 41 -1.03 0.20 5.28
N ILE A 42 0.11 -0.38 4.90
CA ILE A 42 0.16 -1.51 3.96
C ILE A 42 -0.51 -2.74 4.57
N THR A 43 -0.22 -3.05 5.83
CA THR A 43 -0.84 -4.17 6.56
C THR A 43 -2.36 -4.03 6.62
N GLU A 44 -2.87 -2.87 7.07
CA GLU A 44 -4.31 -2.59 7.13
C GLU A 44 -4.97 -2.73 5.75
N ALA A 45 -4.31 -2.23 4.69
CA ALA A 45 -4.80 -2.37 3.33
C ALA A 45 -4.87 -3.82 2.84
N LEU A 46 -3.84 -4.62 3.13
CA LEU A 46 -3.82 -6.04 2.77
C LEU A 46 -4.89 -6.83 3.53
N GLU A 47 -5.14 -6.52 4.80
CA GLU A 47 -6.22 -7.12 5.57
C GLU A 47 -7.60 -6.80 4.97
N GLU A 48 -7.86 -5.54 4.61
CA GLU A 48 -9.12 -5.13 3.97
C GLU A 48 -9.30 -5.80 2.60
N LEU A 49 -8.24 -5.85 1.79
CA LEU A 49 -8.24 -6.56 0.51
C LEU A 49 -8.52 -8.05 0.69
N ARG A 50 -7.83 -8.70 1.63
CA ARG A 50 -8.02 -10.12 1.96
C ARG A 50 -9.46 -10.41 2.39
N ASN A 51 -10.09 -9.53 3.17
CA ASN A 51 -11.48 -9.69 3.57
C ASN A 51 -12.45 -9.65 2.37
N VAL A 52 -12.27 -8.70 1.46
CA VAL A 52 -13.09 -8.59 0.24
C VAL A 52 -12.86 -9.78 -0.69
N PHE A 53 -11.60 -10.17 -0.92
CA PHE A 53 -11.27 -11.28 -1.79
C PHE A 53 -11.75 -12.62 -1.24
N GLN A 54 -11.66 -12.85 0.08
CA GLN A 54 -12.24 -14.05 0.69
C GLN A 54 -13.74 -14.14 0.46
N LEU A 55 -14.47 -13.02 0.59
CA LEU A 55 -15.92 -13.00 0.33
C LEU A 55 -16.25 -13.35 -1.13
N VAL A 56 -15.48 -12.81 -2.08
CA VAL A 56 -15.62 -13.12 -3.51
C VAL A 56 -15.32 -14.60 -3.78
N ILE A 57 -14.27 -15.15 -3.18
CA ILE A 57 -13.91 -16.56 -3.30
C ILE A 57 -15.05 -17.44 -2.78
N ASP A 58 -15.54 -17.17 -1.57
CA ASP A 58 -16.58 -17.94 -0.92
C ASP A 58 -17.87 -17.96 -1.76
N GLU A 59 -18.27 -16.82 -2.32
CA GLU A 59 -19.44 -16.74 -3.19
C GLU A 59 -19.22 -17.40 -4.57
N ALA A 60 -18.03 -17.23 -5.16
CA ALA A 60 -17.70 -17.87 -6.42
C ALA A 60 -17.74 -19.40 -6.31
N GLU A 61 -17.24 -19.97 -5.21
CA GLU A 61 -17.27 -21.42 -4.97
C GLU A 61 -18.68 -21.98 -4.74
N LEU A 62 -19.63 -21.16 -4.28
CA LEU A 62 -21.03 -21.55 -4.14
C LEU A 62 -21.79 -21.55 -5.47
N ILE A 63 -21.41 -20.67 -6.40
CA ILE A 63 -22.11 -20.46 -7.67
C ILE A 63 -21.52 -21.34 -8.78
N LEU A 64 -20.19 -21.44 -8.84
CA LEU A 64 -19.50 -22.13 -9.91
C LEU A 64 -19.50 -23.65 -9.68
N PRO A 65 -19.61 -24.46 -10.76
CA PRO A 65 -19.45 -25.90 -10.65
C PRO A 65 -18.09 -26.29 -10.03
N PRO A 66 -18.02 -27.36 -9.23
CA PRO A 66 -16.75 -27.85 -8.72
C PRO A 66 -15.81 -28.23 -9.87
N ASN A 67 -14.53 -27.82 -9.77
CA ASN A 67 -13.48 -27.93 -10.80
C ASN A 67 -13.58 -26.96 -11.99
N THR A 68 -14.37 -25.90 -11.88
CA THR A 68 -14.32 -24.80 -12.85
C THR A 68 -12.94 -24.16 -12.83
N LYS A 69 -12.33 -24.01 -14.01
CA LYS A 69 -11.06 -23.30 -14.16
C LYS A 69 -11.36 -21.82 -14.36
N SER A 70 -10.99 -21.02 -13.36
CA SER A 70 -10.98 -19.56 -13.43
C SER A 70 -9.58 -19.11 -13.04
N LEU A 71 -8.97 -18.31 -13.91
CA LEU A 71 -7.67 -17.72 -13.64
C LEU A 71 -7.80 -16.71 -12.49
N ILE A 72 -8.82 -15.83 -12.56
CA ILE A 72 -9.06 -14.80 -11.53
C ILE A 72 -9.30 -15.44 -10.16
N LEU A 73 -10.11 -16.49 -10.07
CA LEU A 73 -10.35 -17.18 -8.81
C LEU A 73 -9.08 -17.85 -8.25
N THR A 74 -8.17 -18.28 -9.11
CA THR A 74 -6.90 -18.90 -8.69
C THR A 74 -5.99 -17.84 -8.09
N GLU A 75 -5.78 -16.74 -8.79
CA GLU A 75 -4.94 -15.62 -8.35
C GLU A 75 -5.48 -14.98 -7.06
N LEU A 76 -6.80 -14.83 -6.93
CA LEU A 76 -7.42 -14.34 -5.68
C LEU A 76 -7.13 -15.27 -4.49
N LYS A 77 -7.15 -16.58 -4.70
CA LYS A 77 -6.83 -17.56 -3.65
C LYS A 77 -5.35 -17.54 -3.28
N GLU A 78 -4.48 -17.37 -4.28
CA GLU A 78 -3.04 -17.26 -4.08
C GLU A 78 -2.69 -16.00 -3.28
N LEU A 79 -3.29 -14.86 -3.63
CA LEU A 79 -3.16 -13.62 -2.86
C LEU A 79 -3.65 -13.77 -1.42
N VAL A 80 -4.85 -14.33 -1.20
CA VAL A 80 -5.38 -14.54 0.16
C VAL A 80 -4.47 -15.49 0.96
N ALA A 81 -3.93 -16.54 0.33
CA ALA A 81 -3.00 -17.45 0.99
C ALA A 81 -1.66 -16.77 1.34
N ALA A 82 -1.15 -15.91 0.45
CA ALA A 82 0.05 -15.11 0.70
C ALA A 82 -0.17 -14.17 1.89
N VAL A 83 -1.30 -13.45 1.92
CA VAL A 83 -1.66 -12.56 3.04
C VAL A 83 -1.87 -13.34 4.33
N ASP A 84 -2.55 -14.49 4.32
CA ASP A 84 -2.77 -15.33 5.50
C ASP A 84 -1.46 -15.94 6.04
N SER A 85 -0.40 -16.01 5.22
CA SER A 85 0.93 -16.45 5.63
C SER A 85 1.75 -15.35 6.31
N LEU A 86 1.33 -14.07 6.20
CA LEU A 86 1.99 -12.94 6.84
C LEU A 86 1.79 -13.00 8.35
N ASN A 87 2.90 -12.96 9.07
CA ASN A 87 2.88 -12.65 10.49
C ASN A 87 3.07 -11.15 10.70
N PHE A 88 1.96 -10.41 10.78
CA PHE A 88 1.99 -8.97 11.00
C PHE A 88 2.62 -8.54 12.34
N ASP A 89 2.81 -9.46 13.29
CA ASP A 89 3.57 -9.22 14.52
C ASP A 89 5.10 -9.26 14.30
N ASP A 90 5.59 -9.73 13.15
CA ASP A 90 7.00 -9.74 12.79
C ASP A 90 7.29 -8.76 11.63
N SER A 91 7.74 -7.56 12.01
CA SER A 91 8.14 -6.47 11.09
C SER A 91 9.29 -6.82 10.12
N LEU A 92 9.88 -8.03 10.24
CA LEU A 92 10.95 -8.51 9.36
C LEU A 92 10.45 -9.39 8.20
N GLU A 93 9.15 -9.68 8.08
CA GLU A 93 8.56 -10.48 6.99
C GLU A 93 8.39 -9.71 5.67
N LEU A 94 9.40 -8.93 5.29
CA LEU A 94 9.39 -8.14 4.05
C LEU A 94 9.30 -8.99 2.78
N SER A 95 9.87 -10.20 2.78
CA SER A 95 9.83 -11.09 1.61
C SER A 95 8.43 -11.63 1.35
N ASN A 96 7.70 -11.99 2.41
CA ASN A 96 6.33 -12.49 2.29
C ASN A 96 5.39 -11.33 1.91
N LEU A 97 5.68 -10.12 2.41
CA LEU A 97 4.95 -8.92 2.04
C LEU A 97 5.13 -8.56 0.56
N GLU A 98 6.36 -8.70 0.06
CA GLU A 98 6.67 -8.51 -1.36
C GLU A 98 5.92 -9.51 -2.24
N GLU A 99 5.90 -10.80 -1.86
CA GLU A 99 5.13 -11.84 -2.55
C GLU A 99 3.63 -11.52 -2.59
N ALA A 100 3.01 -11.16 -1.45
CA ALA A 100 1.59 -10.78 -1.42
C ALA A 100 1.28 -9.57 -2.30
N LEU A 101 2.22 -8.64 -2.47
CA LEU A 101 2.03 -7.46 -3.33
C LEU A 101 2.22 -7.75 -4.81
N GLU A 102 3.14 -8.66 -5.17
CA GLU A 102 3.28 -9.16 -6.54
C GLU A 102 1.99 -9.86 -7.00
N GLU A 103 1.43 -10.72 -6.14
CA GLU A 103 0.14 -11.40 -6.40
C GLU A 103 -1.01 -10.38 -6.54
N MET A 104 -1.03 -9.33 -5.72
CA MET A 104 -2.02 -8.25 -5.83
C MET A 104 -1.90 -7.51 -7.17
N GLN A 105 -0.68 -7.24 -7.62
CA GLN A 105 -0.46 -6.60 -8.91
C GLN A 105 -0.97 -7.48 -10.06
N SER A 106 -0.70 -8.79 -10.03
CA SER A 106 -1.21 -9.76 -11.00
C SER A 106 -2.74 -9.72 -11.11
N VAL A 107 -3.44 -9.80 -9.97
CA VAL A 107 -4.91 -9.72 -9.90
C VAL A 107 -5.44 -8.43 -10.53
N MET A 108 -4.79 -7.30 -10.26
CA MET A 108 -5.21 -5.99 -10.78
C MET A 108 -4.97 -5.84 -12.28
N GLU A 109 -3.85 -6.35 -12.81
CA GLU A 109 -3.56 -6.35 -14.23
C GLU A 109 -4.60 -7.18 -15.00
N ILE A 110 -4.99 -8.34 -14.46
CA ILE A 110 -6.03 -9.18 -15.04
C ILE A 110 -7.38 -8.45 -15.05
N ALA A 111 -7.76 -7.81 -13.94
CA ALA A 111 -9.01 -7.05 -13.83
C ALA A 111 -9.10 -5.88 -14.83
N ASP A 112 -8.00 -5.15 -15.06
CA ASP A 112 -7.95 -4.02 -16.00
C ASP A 112 -7.90 -4.46 -17.47
N SER A 113 -7.30 -5.63 -17.77
CA SER A 113 -7.16 -6.13 -19.14
C SER A 113 -8.49 -6.47 -19.82
N ARG A 114 -9.54 -6.78 -19.05
CA ARG A 114 -10.82 -7.34 -19.52
C ARG A 114 -10.65 -8.57 -20.43
N GLU A 115 -9.49 -9.22 -20.42
CA GLU A 115 -9.26 -10.49 -21.09
C GLU A 115 -9.78 -11.61 -20.19
N PHE A 116 -11.09 -11.87 -20.28
CA PHE A 116 -11.69 -13.01 -19.61
C PHE A 116 -11.33 -14.28 -20.37
N GLU A 117 -10.57 -15.17 -19.74
CA GLU A 117 -10.27 -16.48 -20.33
C GLU A 117 -11.49 -17.42 -20.27
N SER A 118 -12.47 -17.13 -19.41
CA SER A 118 -13.64 -17.98 -19.21
C SER A 118 -14.89 -17.23 -18.70
N GLU A 119 -16.07 -17.85 -18.90
CA GLU A 119 -17.34 -17.43 -18.29
C GLU A 119 -17.26 -17.43 -16.75
N ALA A 120 -16.39 -18.26 -16.18
CA ALA A 120 -16.13 -18.28 -14.75
C ALA A 120 -15.39 -17.03 -14.27
N ASP A 121 -14.45 -16.52 -15.06
CA ASP A 121 -13.76 -15.25 -14.76
C ASP A 121 -14.72 -14.06 -14.81
N GLU A 122 -15.68 -14.06 -15.74
CA GLU A 122 -16.74 -13.04 -15.79
C GLU A 122 -17.59 -13.04 -14.52
N VAL A 123 -17.96 -14.22 -14.01
CA VAL A 123 -18.73 -14.36 -12.77
C VAL A 123 -17.94 -13.85 -11.57
N VAL A 124 -16.65 -14.23 -11.45
CA VAL A 124 -15.79 -13.78 -10.36
C VAL A 124 -15.59 -12.27 -10.38
N LEU A 125 -15.40 -11.66 -11.54
CA LEU A 125 -15.29 -10.21 -11.65
C LEU A 125 -16.61 -9.51 -11.26
N GLN A 126 -17.76 -10.04 -11.67
CA GLN A 126 -19.04 -9.46 -11.28
C GLN A 126 -19.25 -9.49 -9.77
N LEU A 127 -18.86 -10.59 -9.11
CA LEU A 127 -18.86 -10.69 -7.65
C LEU A 127 -17.94 -9.65 -7.03
N PHE A 128 -16.73 -9.47 -7.56
CA PHE A 128 -15.80 -8.45 -7.08
C PHE A 128 -16.41 -7.04 -7.19
N ILE A 129 -16.99 -6.68 -8.34
CA ILE A 129 -17.70 -5.40 -8.55
C ILE A 129 -18.87 -5.25 -7.57
N GLN A 130 -19.65 -6.31 -7.37
CA GLN A 130 -20.83 -6.31 -6.50
C GLN A 130 -20.47 -6.11 -5.02
N HIS A 131 -19.35 -6.67 -4.56
CA HIS A 131 -18.88 -6.55 -3.18
C HIS A 131 -18.15 -5.24 -2.89
N GLY A 132 -18.22 -4.28 -3.81
CA GLY A 132 -17.92 -2.88 -3.51
C GLY A 132 -16.46 -2.51 -3.71
N VAL A 133 -15.93 -2.76 -4.92
CA VAL A 133 -14.65 -2.16 -5.38
C VAL A 133 -14.64 -0.66 -5.07
N ASP A 134 -15.75 0.03 -5.33
CA ASP A 134 -15.87 1.48 -5.07
C ASP A 134 -15.80 1.85 -3.59
N ASP A 135 -16.17 0.95 -2.67
CA ASP A 135 -16.08 1.22 -1.23
C ASP A 135 -14.70 0.86 -0.69
N LEU A 136 -14.10 -0.22 -1.19
CA LEU A 136 -12.70 -0.56 -0.95
C LEU A 136 -11.75 0.55 -1.44
N GLU A 137 -11.98 1.08 -2.65
CA GLU A 137 -11.16 2.17 -3.22
C GLU A 137 -11.13 3.39 -2.30
N LYS A 138 -12.31 3.79 -1.79
CA LYS A 138 -12.44 4.91 -0.85
C LYS A 138 -11.80 4.63 0.50
N ILE A 139 -11.91 3.40 1.01
CA ILE A 139 -11.28 3.00 2.28
C ILE A 139 -9.75 3.10 2.15
N LEU A 140 -9.20 2.55 1.08
CA LEU A 140 -7.75 2.58 0.83
C LEU A 140 -7.22 4.00 0.64
N GLU A 141 -7.96 4.84 -0.11
CA GLU A 141 -7.60 6.27 -0.27
C GLU A 141 -7.65 7.04 1.06
N LEU A 142 -8.67 6.79 1.88
CA LEU A 142 -8.79 7.40 3.21
C LEU A 142 -7.68 6.97 4.16
N ASN A 143 -7.29 5.69 4.14
CA ASN A 143 -6.19 5.15 4.93
C ASN A 143 -4.86 5.78 4.51
N LEU A 144 -4.62 5.94 3.20
CA LEU A 144 -3.45 6.65 2.68
C LEU A 144 -3.43 8.12 3.12
N GLU A 145 -4.55 8.84 2.96
CA GLU A 145 -4.65 10.25 3.37
C GLU A 145 -4.37 10.41 4.88
N THR A 146 -4.95 9.53 5.69
CA THR A 146 -4.76 9.54 7.16
C THR A 146 -3.30 9.26 7.54
N THR A 147 -2.66 8.30 6.87
CA THR A 147 -1.26 7.94 7.08
C THR A 147 -0.32 9.09 6.71
N LEU A 148 -0.53 9.72 5.55
CA LEU A 148 0.27 10.88 5.11
C LEU A 148 0.14 12.07 6.07
N LYS A 149 -1.06 12.29 6.66
CA LYS A 149 -1.25 13.30 7.72
C LYS A 149 -0.51 12.93 9.01
N ALA A 150 -0.51 11.67 9.42
CA ALA A 150 0.26 11.21 10.58
C ALA A 150 1.77 11.43 10.35
N ILE A 151 2.28 11.08 9.18
CA ILE A 151 3.66 11.33 8.76
C ILE A 151 3.97 12.84 8.77
N GLU A 152 3.09 13.68 8.23
CA GLU A 152 3.25 15.14 8.26
C GLU A 152 3.43 15.65 9.68
N MET A 153 2.57 15.22 10.61
CA MET A 153 2.65 15.60 12.02
C MET A 153 3.96 15.15 12.67
N LYS A 154 4.42 13.93 12.38
CA LYS A 154 5.69 13.40 12.93
C LYS A 154 6.90 14.16 12.42
N VAL A 155 6.98 14.42 11.12
CA VAL A 155 8.04 15.25 10.53
C VAL A 155 8.00 16.67 11.10
N GLN A 156 6.81 17.27 11.23
CA GLN A 156 6.66 18.60 11.83
C GLN A 156 7.16 18.64 13.28
N ASN A 157 6.76 17.66 14.09
CA ASN A 157 7.17 17.57 15.48
C ASN A 157 8.69 17.40 15.58
N TYR A 158 9.28 16.52 14.78
CA TYR A 158 10.72 16.31 14.74
C TYR A 158 11.49 17.59 14.39
N LEU A 159 11.09 18.30 13.32
CA LEU A 159 11.72 19.57 12.93
C LEU A 159 11.53 20.68 13.97
N SER A 160 10.40 20.69 14.69
CA SER A 160 10.14 21.69 15.73
C SER A 160 11.10 21.63 16.92
N THR A 161 11.76 20.48 17.13
CA THR A 161 12.79 20.31 18.17
C THR A 161 14.15 20.90 17.79
N TRP A 162 14.33 21.30 16.54
CA TRP A 162 15.62 21.79 16.04
C TRP A 162 15.79 23.29 16.31
N SER A 163 17.03 23.69 16.61
CA SER A 163 17.38 25.11 16.68
C SER A 163 17.40 25.75 15.28
N ASP A 164 17.26 27.08 15.21
CA ASP A 164 17.33 27.83 13.96
C ASP A 164 18.60 27.53 13.15
N SER A 165 19.74 27.37 13.84
CA SER A 165 21.01 27.02 13.18
C SER A 165 20.98 25.63 12.55
N ARG A 166 20.27 24.68 13.17
CA ARG A 166 20.13 23.30 12.68
C ARG A 166 19.13 23.26 11.53
N LEU A 167 18.04 24.03 11.60
CA LEU A 167 17.10 24.21 10.49
C LEU A 167 17.80 24.83 9.27
N ALA A 168 18.59 25.88 9.46
CA ALA A 168 19.32 26.53 8.36
C ALA A 168 20.36 25.60 7.69
N ARG A 169 21.03 24.75 8.48
CA ARG A 169 21.98 23.74 7.95
C ARG A 169 21.30 22.58 7.21
N ASN A 170 20.01 22.39 7.42
CA ASN A 170 19.20 21.33 6.79
C ASN A 170 18.06 21.97 5.96
N SER A 171 18.35 23.08 5.28
CA SER A 171 17.35 23.85 4.53
C SER A 171 16.65 23.02 3.45
N ASP A 172 17.34 22.04 2.86
CA ASP A 172 16.79 21.16 1.82
C ASP A 172 15.70 20.25 2.37
N LEU A 173 15.93 19.60 3.52
CA LEU A 173 14.91 18.81 4.21
C LEU A 173 13.70 19.68 4.63
N VAL A 174 13.97 20.90 5.10
CA VAL A 174 12.89 21.85 5.46
C VAL A 174 12.07 22.25 4.22
N LYS A 175 12.73 22.40 3.07
CA LYS A 175 12.06 22.70 1.80
C LYS A 175 11.22 21.51 1.34
N GLN A 176 11.79 20.30 1.31
CA GLN A 176 11.06 19.06 0.99
C GLN A 176 9.83 18.89 1.89
N PHE A 177 9.98 19.13 3.21
CA PHE A 177 8.85 19.08 4.13
C PHE A 177 7.75 20.11 3.80
N LYS A 178 8.12 21.34 3.43
CA LYS A 178 7.13 22.34 3.00
C LYS A 178 6.43 21.93 1.70
N ASP A 179 7.17 21.38 0.75
CA ASP A 179 6.63 20.96 -0.55
C ASP A 179 5.68 19.75 -0.39
N PHE A 180 5.97 18.84 0.54
CA PHE A 180 5.09 17.74 0.96
C PHE A 180 3.86 18.23 1.71
N LYS A 181 4.04 19.11 2.70
CA LYS A 181 2.95 19.63 3.54
C LYS A 181 1.90 20.39 2.73
N ASN A 182 2.35 21.18 1.75
CA ASN A 182 1.47 22.00 0.92
C ASN A 182 0.85 21.23 -0.25
N GLU A 183 1.18 19.95 -0.44
CA GLU A 183 0.53 19.12 -1.46
C GLU A 183 -0.86 18.69 -0.99
N GLU A 184 -1.85 18.85 -1.87
CA GLU A 184 -3.25 18.52 -1.62
C GLU A 184 -3.64 17.19 -2.28
N ASP A 185 -3.01 16.83 -3.40
CA ASP A 185 -3.24 15.52 -4.03
C ASP A 185 -2.53 14.42 -3.23
N VAL A 186 -3.30 13.45 -2.75
CA VAL A 186 -2.83 12.36 -1.89
C VAL A 186 -1.73 11.54 -2.57
N TYR A 187 -1.82 11.32 -3.88
CA TYR A 187 -0.86 10.52 -4.64
C TYR A 187 0.41 11.32 -4.96
N GLU A 188 0.28 12.60 -5.32
CA GLU A 188 1.46 13.47 -5.48
C GLU A 188 2.17 13.68 -4.15
N LYS A 189 1.43 13.69 -3.03
CA LYS A 189 2.00 13.80 -1.69
C LYS A 189 2.79 12.55 -1.31
N LEU A 190 2.30 11.37 -1.67
CA LEU A 190 3.04 10.11 -1.51
C LEU A 190 4.32 10.11 -2.38
N ASP A 191 4.25 10.52 -3.65
CA ASP A 191 5.44 10.61 -4.52
C ASP A 191 6.52 11.54 -3.94
N LYS A 192 6.11 12.66 -3.35
CA LYS A 192 7.04 13.57 -2.65
C LYS A 192 7.68 12.90 -1.44
N LEU A 193 6.94 12.09 -0.69
CA LEU A 193 7.47 11.34 0.44
C LEU A 193 8.53 10.32 0.00
N SER A 194 8.28 9.58 -1.09
CA SER A 194 9.23 8.60 -1.64
C SER A 194 10.56 9.24 -2.06
N ASN A 195 10.52 10.52 -2.44
CA ASN A 195 11.69 11.30 -2.83
C ASN A 195 12.33 12.10 -1.67
N PHE A 196 11.89 11.93 -0.42
CA PHE A 196 12.49 12.61 0.73
C PHE A 196 13.94 12.17 0.98
N ASP A 197 14.78 13.13 1.40
CA ASP A 197 16.14 12.88 1.93
C ASP A 197 16.14 12.08 3.26
N LEU A 198 15.01 11.49 3.64
CA LEU A 198 14.93 10.48 4.70
C LEU A 198 15.26 9.08 4.17
N PHE A 199 15.06 8.85 2.86
CA PHE A 199 15.16 7.54 2.22
C PHE A 199 16.32 7.45 1.20
N ASN A 200 17.04 8.56 0.96
CA ASN A 200 18.20 8.70 0.06
C ASN A 200 19.47 9.12 0.84
#